data_AF-X0SCA3-F1
#
_entry.id   AF-X0SCA3-F1
#
_cell.length_a   1.000
_cell.length_b   1.000
_cell.length_c   1.000
_cell.angle_alpha   90.00
_cell.angle_beta   90.00
_cell.angle_gamma   90.00
#
_symmetry.space_group_name_H-M   'P 1'
#
loop_
_entity.id
_entity.type
_entity.pdbx_description
1 polymer ?
#
loop_
_entity_poly.entity_id
_entity_poly.type
_entity_poly.pdbx_seq_one_letter_code
_entity_poly.pdbx_strand_id
1 'polypeptide(L)'
;MLKLLAALPSQTQAQQAEQLAKILTVLRVANIDDSQRLTLMATVIDASDQLIATLRQSYIYETGALSDIQIGYVAQIKSLYYSMIMVYDRVIRHKTSLLNNQRKYAASNGWQRYFNGDKSSSTTLAIAIYQTLQMYQKLLGEEALCYQKPSSYLWHKINQLYYLAYQYHAAEINMSVTAGTSVPRRFISVLPNLFIQSIKCTCHASSQYSARPTFVT
;
A
#
# COMPACT_ATOMS: atom_id res chain seq x y z
N MET A 1 16.08 -12.69 -10.51
CA MET A 1 15.50 -11.70 -9.56
C MET A 1 16.16 -11.75 -8.19
N LEU A 2 16.22 -12.91 -7.51
CA LEU A 2 16.93 -13.05 -6.22
C LEU A 2 18.40 -12.59 -6.25
N LYS A 3 19.15 -12.89 -7.32
CA LYS A 3 20.52 -12.40 -7.50
C LYS A 3 20.63 -10.87 -7.58
N LEU A 4 19.62 -10.19 -8.10
CA LEU A 4 19.60 -8.72 -8.19
C LEU A 4 19.27 -8.09 -6.84
N LEU A 5 18.40 -8.73 -6.04
CA LEU A 5 18.09 -8.32 -4.67
C LEU A 5 19.27 -8.54 -3.72
N ALA A 6 20.00 -9.65 -3.88
CA ALA A 6 21.18 -9.96 -3.07
C ALA A 6 22.34 -8.96 -3.24
N ALA A 7 22.38 -8.23 -4.35
CA ALA A 7 23.38 -7.20 -4.62
C ALA A 7 22.99 -5.81 -4.10
N LEU A 8 21.77 -5.63 -3.57
CA LEU A 8 21.32 -4.34 -3.05
C LEU A 8 22.16 -3.85 -1.84
N PRO A 9 22.48 -4.67 -0.82
CA PRO A 9 23.13 -4.17 0.40
C PRO A 9 24.51 -3.54 0.19
N SER A 10 25.20 -3.85 -0.91
CA SER A 10 26.52 -3.29 -1.25
C SER A 10 26.46 -1.98 -2.06
N GLN A 11 25.26 -1.52 -2.43
CA GLN A 11 25.05 -0.32 -3.25
C GLN A 11 24.71 0.90 -2.41
N THR A 12 24.89 2.10 -2.99
CA THR A 12 24.40 3.33 -2.35
C THR A 12 22.88 3.37 -2.30
N GLN A 13 22.29 4.13 -1.39
CA GLN A 13 20.82 4.23 -1.24
C GLN A 13 20.11 4.64 -2.55
N ALA A 14 20.70 5.59 -3.29
CA ALA A 14 20.17 6.04 -4.57
C ALA A 14 20.20 4.91 -5.63
N GLN A 15 21.29 4.14 -5.68
CA GLN A 15 21.40 2.98 -6.58
C GLN A 15 20.42 1.87 -6.19
N GLN A 16 20.25 1.61 -4.88
CA GLN A 16 19.26 0.66 -4.38
C GLN A 16 17.84 1.08 -4.81
N ALA A 17 17.50 2.37 -4.65
CA ALA A 17 16.20 2.91 -5.05
C ALA A 17 15.96 2.76 -6.57
N GLU A 18 16.95 3.10 -7.39
CA GLU A 18 16.87 2.96 -8.85
C GLU A 18 16.70 1.49 -9.25
N GLN A 19 17.46 0.58 -8.63
CA GLN A 19 17.40 -0.84 -8.92
C GLN A 19 16.05 -1.44 -8.52
N LEU A 20 15.52 -1.07 -7.35
CA LEU A 20 14.18 -1.46 -6.92
C LEU A 20 13.10 -0.92 -7.86
N ALA A 21 13.21 0.33 -8.31
CA ALA A 21 12.29 0.90 -9.29
C ALA A 21 12.31 0.16 -10.63
N LYS A 22 13.50 -0.25 -11.12
CA LYS A 22 13.64 -1.10 -12.32
C LYS A 22 12.96 -2.46 -12.11
N ILE A 23 13.21 -3.11 -10.98
CA ILE A 23 12.60 -4.40 -10.65
C ILE A 23 11.07 -4.29 -10.59
N LEU A 24 10.54 -3.27 -9.91
CA LEU A 24 9.10 -3.02 -9.81
C LEU A 24 8.47 -2.73 -11.19
N THR A 25 9.18 -1.99 -12.05
CA THR A 25 8.74 -1.75 -13.43
C THR A 25 8.65 -3.06 -14.22
N VAL A 26 9.67 -3.93 -14.11
CA VAL A 26 9.66 -5.25 -14.74
C VAL A 26 8.50 -6.10 -14.21
N LEU A 27 8.30 -6.18 -12.90
CA LEU A 27 7.17 -6.92 -12.31
C LEU A 27 5.82 -6.36 -12.77
N ARG A 28 5.73 -5.04 -12.94
CA ARG A 28 4.53 -4.37 -13.41
C ARG A 28 4.19 -4.76 -14.84
N VAL A 29 5.15 -5.00 -15.74
CA VAL A 29 4.85 -5.26 -17.17
C VAL A 29 5.00 -6.73 -17.58
N ALA A 30 5.79 -7.51 -16.85
CA ALA A 30 6.07 -8.91 -17.18
C ALA A 30 4.80 -9.76 -17.30
N ASN A 31 4.75 -10.59 -18.33
CA ASN A 31 3.67 -11.54 -18.56
C ASN A 31 3.90 -12.81 -17.71
N ILE A 32 3.69 -12.67 -16.40
CA ILE A 32 3.78 -13.76 -15.42
C ILE A 32 2.45 -13.92 -14.70
N ASP A 33 2.21 -15.10 -14.15
CA ASP A 33 1.02 -15.35 -13.34
C ASP A 33 0.95 -14.41 -12.13
N ASP A 34 -0.27 -14.04 -11.74
CA ASP A 34 -0.49 -13.10 -10.65
C ASP A 34 0.00 -13.65 -9.31
N SER A 35 -0.17 -14.95 -9.04
CA SER A 35 0.30 -15.55 -7.79
C SER A 35 1.82 -15.51 -7.70
N GLN A 36 2.50 -15.82 -8.80
CA GLN A 36 3.96 -15.70 -8.91
C GLN A 36 4.42 -14.25 -8.75
N ARG A 37 3.70 -13.29 -9.35
CA ARG A 37 3.97 -11.85 -9.18
C ARG A 37 3.87 -11.43 -7.71
N LEU A 38 2.85 -11.91 -6.99
CA LEU A 38 2.69 -11.61 -5.55
C LEU A 38 3.84 -12.20 -4.72
N THR A 39 4.27 -13.43 -5.00
CA THR A 39 5.42 -14.05 -4.33
C THR A 39 6.71 -13.25 -4.55
N LEU A 40 6.96 -12.82 -5.79
CA LEU A 40 8.12 -11.98 -6.10
C LEU A 40 8.01 -10.60 -5.44
N MET A 41 6.81 -10.02 -5.39
CA MET A 41 6.56 -8.75 -4.70
C MET A 41 6.88 -8.84 -3.21
N ALA A 42 6.58 -9.96 -2.53
CA ALA A 42 6.95 -10.13 -1.12
C ALA A 42 8.46 -9.94 -0.90
N THR A 43 9.30 -10.55 -1.75
CA THR A 43 10.75 -10.39 -1.66
C THR A 43 11.23 -8.96 -1.95
N VAL A 44 10.55 -8.26 -2.87
CA VAL A 44 10.87 -6.86 -3.19
C VAL A 44 10.45 -5.93 -2.06
N ILE A 45 9.33 -6.21 -1.39
CA ILE A 45 8.86 -5.44 -0.24
C ILE A 45 9.86 -5.52 0.90
N ASP A 46 10.37 -6.71 1.23
CA ASP A 46 11.34 -6.85 2.32
C ASP A 46 12.60 -5.99 2.07
N ALA A 47 13.14 -6.05 0.84
CA ALA A 47 14.29 -5.24 0.45
C ALA A 47 13.98 -3.73 0.45
N SER A 48 12.76 -3.37 0.03
CA SER A 48 12.34 -1.97 0.01
C SER A 48 12.07 -1.42 1.41
N ASP A 49 11.49 -2.21 2.31
CA ASP A 49 11.25 -1.82 3.70
C ASP A 49 12.58 -1.58 4.44
N GLN A 50 13.64 -2.34 4.11
CA GLN A 50 14.99 -2.06 4.59
C GLN A 50 15.51 -0.70 4.10
N LEU A 51 15.48 -0.44 2.78
CA LEU A 51 15.92 0.85 2.23
C LEU A 51 15.10 2.02 2.80
N ILE A 52 13.78 1.87 2.87
CA ILE A 52 12.88 2.88 3.41
C ILE A 52 13.21 3.16 4.88
N ALA A 53 13.47 2.12 5.68
CA ALA A 53 13.88 2.30 7.07
C ALA A 53 15.20 3.11 7.15
N THR A 54 16.19 2.78 6.32
CA THR A 54 17.46 3.52 6.28
C THR A 54 17.27 4.98 5.86
N LEU A 55 16.49 5.23 4.81
CA LEU A 55 16.21 6.59 4.34
C LEU A 55 15.44 7.39 5.41
N ARG A 56 14.45 6.78 6.07
CA ARG A 56 13.62 7.44 7.08
C ARG A 56 14.42 7.87 8.32
N GLN A 57 15.48 7.16 8.68
CA GLN A 57 16.35 7.56 9.80
C GLN A 57 16.96 8.96 9.63
N SER A 58 17.09 9.45 8.39
CA SER A 58 17.65 10.78 8.12
C SER A 58 16.75 11.95 8.51
N TYR A 59 15.45 11.72 8.74
CA TYR A 59 14.49 12.80 9.01
C TYR A 59 13.44 12.49 10.08
N ILE A 60 13.34 11.25 10.60
CA ILE A 60 12.27 10.86 11.53
C ILE A 60 12.28 11.64 12.86
N TYR A 61 13.45 12.09 13.31
CA TYR A 61 13.61 12.86 14.54
C TYR A 61 13.67 14.38 14.29
N GLU A 62 13.52 14.80 13.03
CA GLU A 62 13.55 16.21 12.69
C GLU A 62 12.25 16.87 13.15
N THR A 63 12.38 17.92 13.96
CA THR A 63 11.25 18.68 14.50
C THR A 63 10.97 19.96 13.71
N GLY A 64 11.90 20.34 12.82
CA GLY A 64 11.83 21.54 11.99
C GLY A 64 11.53 21.25 10.51
N ALA A 65 11.73 22.28 9.68
CA ALA A 65 11.61 22.15 8.24
C ALA A 65 12.72 21.22 7.71
N LEU A 66 12.33 20.29 6.84
CA LEU A 66 13.26 19.36 6.21
C LEU A 66 14.19 20.10 5.23
N SER A 67 15.47 19.72 5.24
CA SER A 67 16.45 20.13 4.23
C SER A 67 16.13 19.56 2.84
N ASP A 68 16.67 20.15 1.78
CA ASP A 68 16.47 19.67 0.40
C ASP A 68 16.86 18.20 0.20
N ILE A 69 17.91 17.75 0.89
CA ILE A 69 18.36 16.36 0.87
C ILE A 69 17.31 15.44 1.52
N GLN A 70 16.78 15.82 2.69
CA GLN A 70 15.73 15.07 3.38
C GLN A 70 14.43 15.04 2.57
N ILE A 71 14.06 16.15 1.93
CA ILE A 71 12.93 16.21 0.98
C ILE A 71 13.16 15.22 -0.17
N GLY A 72 14.39 15.14 -0.69
CA GLY A 72 14.77 14.15 -1.70
C GLY A 72 14.57 12.70 -1.23
N TYR A 73 14.90 12.37 0.02
CA TYR A 73 14.65 11.04 0.59
C TYR A 73 13.17 10.73 0.76
N VAL A 74 12.38 11.70 1.25
CA VAL A 74 10.91 11.55 1.34
C VAL A 74 10.31 11.29 -0.04
N ALA A 75 10.75 12.02 -1.06
CA ALA A 75 10.29 11.82 -2.43
C ALA A 75 10.64 10.42 -2.96
N GLN A 76 11.84 9.92 -2.67
CA GLN A 76 12.24 8.55 -3.03
C GLN A 76 11.38 7.49 -2.33
N ILE A 77 11.12 7.63 -1.03
CA ILE A 77 10.26 6.71 -0.27
C ILE A 77 8.84 6.69 -0.87
N LYS A 78 8.25 7.87 -1.11
CA LYS A 78 6.91 7.96 -1.71
C LYS A 78 6.88 7.33 -3.12
N SER A 79 7.91 7.56 -3.93
CA SER A 79 8.05 6.96 -5.26
C SER A 79 8.07 5.43 -5.22
N LEU A 80 8.79 4.85 -4.24
CA LEU A 80 8.81 3.39 -4.04
C LEU A 80 7.43 2.85 -3.69
N TYR A 81 6.71 3.47 -2.74
CA TYR A 81 5.35 3.05 -2.41
C TYR A 81 4.40 3.13 -3.62
N TYR A 82 4.43 4.22 -4.38
CA TYR A 82 3.62 4.33 -5.59
C TYR A 82 3.97 3.26 -6.63
N SER A 83 5.26 2.94 -6.77
CA SER A 83 5.72 1.88 -7.68
C SER A 83 5.18 0.51 -7.26
N MET A 84 5.19 0.18 -5.96
CA MET A 84 4.59 -1.05 -5.45
C MET A 84 3.07 -1.07 -5.67
N ILE A 85 2.38 0.03 -5.40
CA ILE A 85 0.94 0.19 -5.65
C ILE A 85 0.61 -0.11 -7.10
N MET A 86 1.41 0.39 -8.06
CA MET A 86 1.17 0.13 -9.49
C MET A 86 1.30 -1.35 -9.86
N VAL A 87 2.17 -2.12 -9.18
CA VAL A 87 2.28 -3.57 -9.40
C VAL A 87 1.03 -4.27 -8.90
N TYR A 88 0.55 -3.93 -7.70
CA TYR A 88 -0.68 -4.53 -7.15
C TYR A 88 -1.94 -4.10 -7.91
N ASP A 89 -2.03 -2.85 -8.35
CA ASP A 89 -3.14 -2.33 -9.17
C ASP A 89 -3.31 -3.14 -10.45
N ARG A 90 -2.22 -3.60 -11.07
CA ARG A 90 -2.29 -4.52 -12.21
C ARG A 90 -2.98 -5.83 -11.85
N VAL A 91 -2.60 -6.44 -10.73
CA VAL A 91 -3.20 -7.70 -10.25
C VAL A 91 -4.69 -7.49 -9.95
N ILE A 92 -5.02 -6.40 -9.26
CA ILE A 92 -6.41 -6.04 -8.93
C ILE A 92 -7.22 -5.92 -10.22
N ARG A 93 -6.79 -5.08 -11.17
CA ARG A 93 -7.51 -4.89 -12.45
C ARG A 93 -7.68 -6.19 -13.22
N HIS A 94 -6.63 -7.00 -13.30
CA HIS A 94 -6.67 -8.27 -14.02
C HIS A 94 -7.68 -9.24 -13.38
N LYS A 95 -7.60 -9.46 -12.06
CA LYS A 95 -8.53 -10.35 -11.35
C LYS A 95 -9.97 -9.82 -11.37
N THR A 96 -10.18 -8.53 -11.11
CA THR A 96 -11.50 -7.90 -11.20
C THR A 96 -12.10 -8.05 -12.60
N SER A 97 -11.31 -7.90 -13.66
CA SER A 97 -11.77 -8.11 -15.04
C SER A 97 -12.18 -9.56 -15.30
N LEU A 98 -11.39 -10.53 -14.83
CA LEU A 98 -11.71 -11.96 -14.97
C LEU A 98 -13.03 -12.31 -14.26
N LEU A 99 -13.19 -11.86 -13.01
CA LEU A 99 -14.41 -12.08 -12.24
C LEU A 99 -15.63 -11.41 -12.86
N ASN A 100 -15.46 -10.20 -13.41
CA ASN A 100 -16.54 -9.51 -14.12
C ASN A 100 -16.94 -10.23 -15.42
N ASN A 101 -15.97 -10.77 -16.16
CA ASN A 101 -16.25 -11.57 -17.35
C ASN A 101 -17.00 -12.85 -16.97
N GLN A 102 -16.56 -13.56 -15.92
CA GLN A 102 -17.25 -14.73 -15.39
C GLN A 102 -18.70 -14.40 -14.98
N ARG A 103 -18.92 -13.28 -14.29
CA ARG A 103 -20.26 -12.83 -13.90
C ARG A 103 -21.14 -12.52 -15.12
N LYS A 104 -20.58 -11.91 -16.18
CA LYS A 104 -21.30 -11.65 -17.44
C LYS A 104 -21.70 -12.95 -18.16
N TYR A 105 -20.79 -13.92 -18.23
CA TYR A 105 -21.09 -15.24 -18.81
C TYR A 105 -22.10 -16.02 -17.94
N ALA A 106 -22.01 -15.95 -16.61
CA ALA A 106 -23.00 -16.55 -15.73
C ALA A 106 -24.39 -15.87 -15.86
N ALA A 107 -24.42 -14.57 -16.14
CA ALA A 107 -25.67 -13.84 -16.35
C ALA A 107 -26.43 -14.27 -17.61
N SER A 108 -25.83 -14.95 -18.60
CA SER A 108 -26.62 -15.48 -19.73
C SER A 108 -27.50 -16.68 -19.34
N ASN A 109 -27.29 -17.29 -18.16
CA ASN A 109 -27.91 -18.54 -17.76
C ASN A 109 -29.03 -18.32 -16.72
N GLY A 110 -30.22 -17.91 -17.19
CA GLY A 110 -31.52 -18.07 -16.50
C GLY A 110 -31.70 -17.48 -15.09
N TRP A 111 -32.89 -17.68 -14.52
CA TRP A 111 -33.32 -17.21 -13.19
C TRP A 111 -32.62 -17.92 -12.01
N GLN A 112 -31.96 -19.07 -12.26
CA GLN A 112 -31.24 -19.85 -11.25
C GLN A 112 -29.99 -19.11 -10.70
N ARG A 113 -29.50 -18.08 -11.40
CA ARG A 113 -28.34 -17.25 -10.99
C ARG A 113 -28.55 -16.42 -9.72
N TYR A 114 -29.80 -16.15 -9.33
CA TYR A 114 -30.09 -15.36 -8.12
C TYR A 114 -29.92 -16.14 -6.82
N PHE A 115 -29.94 -17.47 -6.91
CA PHE A 115 -29.79 -18.36 -5.76
C PHE A 115 -28.39 -18.98 -5.67
N ASN A 116 -27.71 -19.16 -6.81
CA ASN A 116 -26.35 -19.73 -6.89
C ASN A 116 -25.29 -18.66 -7.18
N GLY A 117 -25.39 -17.49 -6.54
CA GLY A 117 -24.39 -16.43 -6.67
C GLY A 117 -23.04 -16.94 -6.17
N ASP A 118 -22.27 -17.56 -7.06
CA ASP A 118 -20.98 -18.13 -6.77
C ASP A 118 -20.10 -16.99 -6.26
N LYS A 119 -19.86 -16.97 -4.94
CA LYS A 119 -19.03 -15.98 -4.28
C LYS A 119 -17.60 -16.30 -4.65
N SER A 120 -17.23 -15.95 -5.88
CA SER A 120 -15.91 -16.16 -6.46
C SER A 120 -14.91 -15.25 -5.74
N SER A 121 -14.51 -15.68 -4.55
CA SER A 121 -13.50 -15.03 -3.73
C SER A 121 -12.13 -15.46 -4.26
N SER A 122 -11.35 -14.49 -4.75
CA SER A 122 -9.99 -14.77 -5.21
C SER A 122 -9.02 -14.38 -4.10
N THR A 123 -8.33 -15.37 -3.53
CA THR A 123 -7.25 -15.13 -2.56
C THR A 123 -6.20 -14.16 -3.10
N THR A 124 -5.85 -14.29 -4.38
CA THR A 124 -4.91 -13.38 -5.06
C THR A 124 -5.43 -11.93 -5.08
N LEU A 125 -6.72 -11.73 -5.36
CA LEU A 125 -7.34 -10.41 -5.33
C LEU A 125 -7.35 -9.84 -3.91
N ALA A 126 -7.68 -10.64 -2.90
CA ALA A 126 -7.68 -10.20 -1.51
C ALA A 126 -6.28 -9.79 -1.03
N ILE A 127 -5.24 -10.58 -1.34
CA ILE A 127 -3.85 -10.24 -1.02
C ILE A 127 -3.47 -8.93 -1.72
N ALA A 128 -3.77 -8.78 -3.00
CA ALA A 128 -3.42 -7.57 -3.74
C ALA A 128 -4.12 -6.33 -3.18
N ILE A 129 -5.42 -6.41 -2.84
CA ILE A 129 -6.16 -5.31 -2.21
C ILE A 129 -5.57 -4.97 -0.84
N TYR A 130 -5.32 -5.97 0.01
CA TYR A 130 -4.75 -5.77 1.34
C TYR A 130 -3.39 -5.08 1.28
N GLN A 131 -2.50 -5.59 0.44
CA GLN A 131 -1.16 -5.02 0.28
C GLN A 131 -1.23 -3.59 -0.26
N THR A 132 -2.14 -3.32 -1.21
CA THR A 132 -2.33 -1.96 -1.73
C THR A 132 -2.84 -1.00 -0.64
N LEU A 133 -3.80 -1.43 0.18
CA LEU A 133 -4.28 -0.65 1.33
C LEU A 133 -3.13 -0.34 2.30
N GLN A 134 -2.28 -1.33 2.60
CA GLN A 134 -1.13 -1.16 3.47
C GLN A 134 -0.14 -0.13 2.91
N MET A 135 0.11 -0.12 1.59
CA MET A 135 0.99 0.88 0.97
C MET A 135 0.39 2.30 1.00
N TYR A 136 -0.91 2.45 0.74
CA TYR A 136 -1.58 3.75 0.89
C TYR A 136 -1.54 4.26 2.33
N GLN A 137 -1.67 3.36 3.31
CA GLN A 137 -1.53 3.70 4.71
C GLN A 137 -0.10 4.15 5.06
N LYS A 138 0.92 3.43 4.55
CA LYS A 138 2.33 3.83 4.72
C LYS A 138 2.58 5.22 4.11
N LEU A 139 2.00 5.54 2.94
CA LEU A 139 2.06 6.87 2.32
C LEU A 139 1.44 7.98 3.18
N LEU A 140 0.27 7.74 3.78
CA LEU A 140 -0.33 8.67 4.73
C LEU A 140 0.56 8.87 5.97
N GLY A 141 1.22 7.81 6.42
CA GLY A 141 2.22 7.87 7.48
C GLY A 141 3.39 8.79 7.12
N GLU A 142 3.92 8.70 5.90
CA GLU A 142 4.99 9.61 5.45
C GLU A 142 4.53 11.07 5.39
N GLU A 143 3.30 11.34 4.94
CA GLU A 143 2.75 12.69 4.96
C GLU A 143 2.65 13.24 6.39
N ALA A 144 2.18 12.42 7.33
CA ALA A 144 2.09 12.80 8.73
C ALA A 144 3.46 13.05 9.38
N LEU A 145 4.46 12.19 9.10
CA LEU A 145 5.83 12.36 9.60
C LEU A 145 6.48 13.64 9.09
N CYS A 146 6.12 14.09 7.89
CA CYS A 146 6.65 15.31 7.29
C CYS A 146 5.79 16.55 7.60
N TYR A 147 4.87 16.47 8.56
CA TYR A 147 3.90 17.53 8.91
C TYR A 147 3.08 18.04 7.71
N GLN A 148 2.89 17.19 6.70
CA GLN A 148 2.12 17.51 5.50
C GLN A 148 0.64 17.22 5.75
N LYS A 149 -0.22 18.06 5.16
CA LYS A 149 -1.66 17.81 5.18
C LYS A 149 -1.95 16.49 4.43
N PRO A 150 -2.71 15.55 5.04
CA PRO A 150 -3.06 14.31 4.39
C PRO A 150 -3.77 14.54 3.05
N SER A 151 -3.35 13.82 2.03
CA SER A 151 -3.90 13.92 0.69
C SER A 151 -5.31 13.33 0.61
N SER A 152 -6.27 14.14 0.16
CA SER A 152 -7.66 13.70 -0.08
C SER A 152 -7.75 12.58 -1.12
N TYR A 153 -6.81 12.57 -2.08
CA TYR A 153 -6.70 11.52 -3.08
C TYR A 153 -6.37 10.15 -2.46
N LEU A 154 -5.44 10.10 -1.50
CA LEU A 154 -5.08 8.85 -0.82
C LEU A 154 -6.28 8.28 -0.05
N TRP A 155 -7.03 9.13 0.65
CA TRP A 155 -8.28 8.73 1.32
C TRP A 155 -9.32 8.18 0.36
N HIS A 156 -9.52 8.86 -0.77
CA HIS A 156 -10.43 8.39 -1.80
C HIS A 156 -10.02 7.00 -2.32
N LYS A 157 -8.72 6.77 -2.55
CA LYS A 157 -8.21 5.47 -3.02
C LYS A 157 -8.39 4.35 -1.99
N ILE A 158 -8.16 4.64 -0.72
CA ILE A 158 -8.44 3.70 0.37
C ILE A 158 -9.92 3.31 0.37
N ASN A 159 -10.83 4.28 0.32
CA ASN A 159 -12.26 4.02 0.31
C ASN A 159 -12.71 3.21 -0.92
N GLN A 160 -12.14 3.48 -2.10
CA GLN A 160 -12.38 2.68 -3.30
C GLN A 160 -11.96 1.22 -3.13
N LEU A 161 -10.79 0.98 -2.52
CA LEU A 161 -10.30 -0.38 -2.27
C LEU A 161 -11.14 -1.12 -1.24
N TYR A 162 -11.66 -0.44 -0.23
CA TYR A 162 -12.62 -1.04 0.72
C TYR A 162 -13.91 -1.47 0.05
N TYR A 163 -14.48 -0.58 -0.77
CA TYR A 163 -15.68 -0.91 -1.54
C TYR A 163 -15.43 -2.13 -2.44
N LEU A 164 -14.27 -2.17 -3.11
CA LEU A 164 -13.86 -3.31 -3.93
C LEU A 164 -13.69 -4.59 -3.11
N ALA A 165 -13.08 -4.51 -1.93
CA ALA A 165 -12.89 -5.65 -1.03
C ALA A 165 -14.24 -6.25 -0.61
N TYR A 166 -15.21 -5.40 -0.31
CA TYR A 166 -16.58 -5.80 0.03
C TYR A 166 -17.29 -6.44 -1.17
N GLN A 167 -17.24 -5.79 -2.34
CA GLN A 167 -17.93 -6.24 -3.55
C GLN A 167 -17.52 -7.66 -4.00
N TYR A 168 -16.25 -8.01 -3.80
CA TYR A 168 -15.69 -9.32 -4.19
C TYR A 168 -15.51 -10.29 -3.01
N HIS A 169 -16.12 -10.01 -1.86
CA HIS A 169 -15.98 -10.82 -0.63
C HIS A 169 -14.52 -11.08 -0.22
N ALA A 170 -13.59 -10.23 -0.65
CA ALA A 170 -12.17 -10.35 -0.34
C ALA A 170 -11.91 -10.09 1.16
N ALA A 171 -12.75 -9.28 1.80
CA ALA A 171 -12.69 -9.02 3.24
C ALA A 171 -13.05 -10.25 4.10
N GLU A 172 -13.77 -11.23 3.53
CA GLU A 172 -14.20 -12.46 4.20
C GLU A 172 -13.11 -13.55 4.16
N ILE A 173 -12.11 -13.42 3.28
CA ILE A 173 -11.03 -14.40 3.15
C ILE A 173 -10.10 -14.33 4.35
N ASN A 174 -9.97 -15.46 5.06
CA ASN A 174 -9.04 -15.56 6.17
C ASN A 174 -7.60 -15.68 5.66
N MET A 175 -6.88 -14.55 5.62
CA MET A 175 -5.48 -14.50 5.21
C MET A 175 -4.51 -15.21 6.18
N SER A 176 -4.97 -15.67 7.36
CA SER A 176 -4.11 -16.41 8.29
C SER A 176 -3.78 -17.85 7.85
N VAL A 177 -4.54 -18.41 6.91
CA VAL A 177 -4.39 -19.82 6.47
C VAL A 177 -3.41 -19.95 5.30
N THR A 178 -3.17 -18.87 4.56
CA THR A 178 -2.20 -18.81 3.44
C THR A 178 -0.77 -18.51 3.90
N ALA A 179 -0.50 -18.64 5.20
CA ALA A 179 0.73 -18.25 5.87
C ALA A 179 1.90 -19.22 5.60
N GLY A 180 2.45 -19.16 4.39
CA GLY A 180 3.90 -19.30 4.17
C GLY A 180 4.64 -17.95 4.31
N THR A 181 3.90 -16.84 4.46
CA THR A 181 4.43 -15.50 4.69
C THR A 181 3.65 -14.85 5.82
N SER A 182 4.35 -14.32 6.81
CA SER A 182 3.80 -13.70 8.01
C SER A 182 2.97 -12.45 7.68
N VAL A 183 1.64 -12.61 7.59
CA VAL A 183 0.70 -11.49 7.54
C VAL A 183 -0.14 -11.51 8.83
N PRO A 184 -0.25 -10.39 9.58
CA PRO A 184 -1.01 -10.37 10.83
C PRO A 184 -2.52 -10.56 10.61
N ARG A 185 -3.16 -11.11 11.65
CA ARG A 185 -4.54 -11.63 11.65
C ARG A 185 -5.61 -10.58 11.31
N ARG A 186 -6.56 -11.02 10.48
CA ARG A 186 -7.87 -10.44 10.12
C ARG A 186 -7.84 -9.02 9.53
N PHE A 187 -8.37 -8.92 8.30
CA PHE A 187 -8.62 -7.70 7.51
C PHE A 187 -9.37 -6.59 8.29
N ILE A 188 -10.13 -6.96 9.33
CA ILE A 188 -11.03 -6.09 10.09
C ILE A 188 -10.36 -5.49 11.35
N SER A 189 -9.29 -6.08 11.89
CA SER A 189 -8.70 -5.65 13.18
C SER A 189 -7.54 -4.64 13.08
N VAL A 190 -6.99 -4.41 11.89
CA VAL A 190 -5.78 -3.56 11.74
C VAL A 190 -6.11 -2.08 11.55
N LEU A 191 -7.30 -1.76 11.06
CA LEU A 191 -7.66 -0.40 10.65
C LEU A 191 -8.18 0.52 11.77
N PRO A 192 -8.96 0.06 12.78
CA PRO A 192 -9.38 0.94 13.88
C PRO A 192 -8.21 1.46 14.73
N ASN A 193 -7.17 0.63 14.93
CA ASN A 193 -6.08 0.97 15.84
C ASN A 193 -5.12 2.03 15.28
N LEU A 194 -4.91 2.07 13.96
CA LEU A 194 -4.04 3.08 13.34
C LEU A 194 -4.77 4.38 12.97
N PHE A 195 -6.10 4.33 12.82
CA PHE A 195 -6.95 5.52 12.66
C PHE A 195 -6.94 6.41 13.91
N ILE A 196 -6.90 5.80 15.11
CA ILE A 196 -6.77 6.54 16.38
C ILE A 196 -5.37 7.17 16.52
N GLN A 197 -4.34 6.52 16.01
CA GLN A 197 -2.95 6.97 16.15
C GLN A 197 -2.62 8.14 15.21
N SER A 198 -3.11 8.14 13.97
CA SER A 198 -2.94 9.26 13.04
C SER A 198 -3.75 10.50 13.48
N ILE A 199 -4.99 10.31 13.96
CA ILE A 199 -5.82 11.40 14.48
C ILE A 199 -5.18 12.04 15.71
N LYS A 200 -4.65 11.25 16.65
CA LYS A 200 -3.96 11.79 17.85
C LYS A 200 -2.75 12.67 17.51
N CYS A 201 -1.97 12.31 16.49
CA CYS A 201 -0.84 13.14 16.06
C CYS A 201 -1.29 14.47 15.43
N THR A 202 -2.35 14.48 14.61
CA THR A 202 -2.91 15.73 14.05
C THR A 202 -3.60 16.62 15.08
N CYS A 203 -4.19 16.07 16.14
CA CYS A 203 -4.84 16.84 17.20
C CYS A 203 -3.84 17.46 18.18
N HIS A 204 -2.67 16.84 18.41
CA HIS A 204 -1.63 17.44 19.25
C HIS A 204 -0.88 18.58 18.53
N ALA A 205 -0.67 18.47 17.22
CA ALA A 205 -0.03 19.53 16.43
C ALA A 205 -0.92 20.79 16.31
N SER A 206 -2.25 20.63 16.21
CA SER A 206 -3.18 21.77 16.13
C SER A 206 -3.47 22.43 17.48
N SER A 207 -3.12 21.79 18.61
CA SER A 207 -3.22 22.35 19.96
C SER A 207 -2.07 23.32 20.31
N GLN A 208 -0.89 23.16 19.69
CA GLN A 208 0.28 24.01 19.97
C GLN A 208 0.34 25.32 19.17
N TYR A 209 -0.52 25.50 18.17
CA TYR A 209 -0.57 26.73 17.34
C TYR A 209 -1.77 27.65 17.64
N SER A 210 -2.43 27.49 18.79
CA SER A 210 -3.53 28.36 19.25
C SER A 210 -3.16 29.07 20.56
N ALA A 211 -2.16 29.96 20.52
CA ALA A 211 -2.00 30.95 21.58
C ALA A 211 -1.36 32.25 21.05
N ARG A 212 -2.16 33.33 21.14
CA ARG A 212 -1.86 34.78 21.08
C ARG A 212 -1.83 35.45 19.69
N PRO A 213 -2.73 36.43 19.52
CA PRO A 213 -2.34 37.80 19.22
C PRO A 213 -2.29 38.60 20.53
N THR A 214 -1.10 39.07 20.88
CA THR A 214 -0.91 40.20 21.80
C THR A 214 -1.50 41.45 21.15
N PHE A 215 -2.50 42.02 21.80
CA PHE A 215 -2.87 43.43 21.67
C PHE A 215 -1.71 44.32 22.13
N VAL A 216 -1.81 45.63 21.80
CA VAL A 216 -0.95 46.79 22.14
C VAL A 216 0.00 47.14 20.99
N THR A 217 -0.02 48.33 20.36
CA THR A 217 -0.71 49.63 20.58
C THR A 217 -1.37 50.13 19.31
#